data_AF-A0AAU8KGY6-F1
#
_entry.id   AF-A0AAU8KGY6-F1
#
_cell.length_a   1.000
_cell.length_b   1.000
_cell.length_c   1.000
_cell.angle_alpha   90.00
_cell.angle_beta   90.00
_cell.angle_gamma   90.00
#
_symmetry.space_group_name_H-M   'P 1'
#
loop_
_entity.id
_entity.type
_entity.pdbx_description
1 polymer ?
#
loop_
_entity_poly.entity_id
_entity_poly.type
_entity_poly.pdbx_seq_one_letter_code
_entity_poly.pdbx_strand_id
1 'polypeptide(L)'
;MAQTIRPATGSLFATDGKPHPLQDTLLAVTLVLGALAFVTAMFHHLHLISSWAGLVGILTGGYGMYVSRTTGERFGLIIGLGASAVGFFLGMAHGGLFGGVIT
;
A
#
# COMPACT_ATOMS: atom_id res chain seq x y z
N MET A 1 33.19 2.44 19.16
CA MET A 1 32.91 2.99 17.82
C MET A 1 31.98 4.17 17.99
N ALA A 2 32.41 5.39 17.70
CA ALA A 2 31.57 6.58 17.81
C ALA A 2 30.82 6.77 16.49
N GLN A 3 29.54 6.38 16.45
CA GLN A 3 28.68 6.67 15.31
C GLN A 3 28.01 8.03 15.52
N THR A 4 28.46 9.01 14.74
CA THR A 4 27.85 10.33 14.67
C THR A 4 26.48 10.19 14.01
N ILE A 5 25.42 10.31 14.80
CA ILE A 5 24.03 10.39 14.30
C ILE A 5 23.94 11.67 13.48
N ARG A 6 24.05 11.57 12.15
CA ARG A 6 23.68 12.67 11.25
C ARG A 6 22.15 12.72 11.20
N PRO A 7 21.52 13.91 11.31
CA PRO A 7 20.08 14.02 11.12
C PRO A 7 19.74 13.49 9.74
N ALA A 8 18.87 12.47 9.67
CA ALA A 8 18.35 11.96 8.41
C ALA A 8 17.44 13.04 7.82
N THR A 9 17.95 13.80 6.85
CA THR A 9 17.19 14.78 6.06
C THR A 9 16.38 14.12 4.93
N GLY A 10 16.26 12.79 4.93
CA GLY A 10 15.42 12.01 4.02
C GLY A 10 14.19 11.42 4.73
N SER A 11 13.30 10.80 3.95
CA SER A 11 12.11 10.09 4.43
C SER A 11 12.37 9.26 5.69
N LEU A 12 11.38 9.17 6.58
CA LEU A 12 11.45 8.41 7.85
C LEU A 12 11.89 6.95 7.66
N PHE A 13 11.75 6.40 6.45
CA PHE A 13 12.12 5.03 6.10
C PHE A 13 13.45 4.93 5.33
N ALA A 14 14.06 6.05 4.97
CA ALA A 14 15.33 6.10 4.24
C ALA A 14 16.52 5.94 5.19
N THR A 15 16.85 4.68 5.53
CA THR A 15 17.97 4.34 6.42
C THR A 15 19.34 4.77 5.87
N ASP A 16 19.44 4.99 4.56
CA ASP A 16 20.69 5.31 3.85
C ASP A 16 20.94 6.82 3.65
N GLY A 17 20.04 7.69 4.15
CA GLY A 17 20.20 9.15 4.11
C GLY A 17 20.18 9.79 2.71
N LYS A 18 19.80 9.03 1.67
CA LYS A 18 19.61 9.54 0.30
C LYS A 18 18.11 9.69 0.00
N PRO A 19 17.69 10.76 -0.70
CA PRO A 19 16.30 10.90 -1.11
C PRO A 19 15.92 9.84 -2.15
N HIS A 20 14.84 9.10 -1.91
CA HIS A 20 14.29 8.10 -2.83
C HIS A 20 12.83 8.43 -3.17
N PRO A 21 12.59 9.55 -3.89
CA PRO A 21 11.26 10.12 -4.07
C PRO A 21 10.26 9.15 -4.72
N LEU A 22 10.73 8.27 -5.62
CA LEU A 22 9.87 7.25 -6.25
C LEU A 22 9.41 6.18 -5.25
N GLN A 23 10.32 5.70 -4.40
CA GLN A 23 10.04 4.62 -3.43
C GLN A 23 9.15 5.14 -2.30
N ASP A 24 9.42 6.33 -1.80
CA ASP A 24 8.61 7.01 -0.80
C ASP A 24 7.18 7.27 -1.31
N THR A 25 7.04 7.67 -2.58
CA THR A 25 5.71 7.89 -3.19
C THR A 25 4.96 6.56 -3.35
N LEU A 26 5.61 5.50 -3.84
CA LEU A 26 4.98 4.19 -3.99
C LEU A 26 4.55 3.58 -2.65
N LEU A 27 5.37 3.76 -1.60
CA LEU A 27 5.03 3.40 -0.22
C LEU A 27 3.77 4.13 0.24
N ALA A 28 3.75 5.46 0.14
CA ALA A 28 2.62 6.28 0.57
C ALA A 28 1.34 5.93 -0.19
N VAL A 29 1.42 5.78 -1.52
CA VAL A 29 0.28 5.38 -2.36
C VAL A 29 -0.25 4.02 -1.95
N THR A 30 0.63 3.03 -1.74
CA THR A 30 0.21 1.68 -1.34
C THR A 30 -0.46 1.67 0.02
N LEU A 31 0.07 2.42 0.99
CA LEU A 31 -0.54 2.55 2.32
C LEU A 31 -1.92 3.21 2.27
N VAL A 32 -2.05 4.29 1.51
CA VAL A 32 -3.34 5.00 1.34
C VAL A 32 -4.36 4.11 0.64
N LEU A 33 -3.97 3.41 -0.43
CA LEU A 33 -4.84 2.47 -1.13
C LEU A 33 -5.24 1.28 -0.25
N GLY A 34 -4.31 0.72 0.51
CA GLY A 34 -4.59 -0.37 1.45
C GLY A 34 -5.53 0.06 2.57
N ALA A 35 -5.33 1.25 3.14
CA ALA A 35 -6.24 1.80 4.14
C ALA A 35 -7.63 2.08 3.57
N LEU A 36 -7.71 2.67 2.37
CA LEU A 36 -8.98 2.87 1.68
C LEU A 36 -9.69 1.55 1.41
N ALA A 37 -9.01 0.56 0.85
CA ALA A 37 -9.57 -0.76 0.57
C ALA A 37 -10.08 -1.42 1.87
N PHE A 38 -9.27 -1.40 2.94
CA PHE A 38 -9.65 -1.99 4.22
C PHE A 38 -10.87 -1.29 4.87
N VAL A 39 -10.91 0.04 4.88
CA VAL A 39 -12.02 0.81 5.47
C VAL A 39 -13.29 0.65 4.63
N THR A 40 -13.18 0.75 3.30
CA THR A 40 -14.34 0.62 2.41
C THR A 40 -14.91 -0.79 2.37
N ALA A 41 -14.10 -1.82 2.62
CA ALA A 41 -14.55 -3.21 2.77
C ALA A 41 -15.54 -3.42 3.92
N MET A 42 -15.55 -2.55 4.93
CA MET A 42 -16.49 -2.63 6.05
C MET A 42 -17.92 -2.21 5.66
N PHE A 43 -18.09 -1.56 4.49
CA PHE A 43 -19.38 -1.05 4.02
C PHE A 43 -19.91 -1.90 2.86
N HIS A 44 -21.09 -2.50 3.07
CA HIS A 44 -21.82 -3.34 2.11
C HIS A 44 -22.33 -2.61 0.86
N HIS A 45 -21.88 -1.40 0.56
CA HIS A 45 -22.27 -0.63 -0.63
C HIS A 45 -21.05 -0.04 -1.34
N LEU A 46 -19.86 -0.15 -0.74
CA LEU A 46 -18.60 0.35 -1.30
C LEU A 46 -17.68 -0.79 -1.78
N HIS A 47 -18.18 -2.02 -1.90
CA HIS A 47 -17.39 -3.17 -2.33
C HIS A 47 -16.77 -3.02 -3.72
N LEU A 48 -17.35 -2.19 -4.60
CA LEU A 48 -16.75 -1.84 -5.89
C LEU A 48 -15.44 -1.05 -5.69
N ILE A 49 -15.48 -0.02 -4.83
CA ILE A 49 -14.33 0.81 -4.48
C ILE A 49 -13.30 -0.01 -3.71
N SER A 50 -13.74 -0.84 -2.78
CA SER A 50 -12.89 -1.75 -2.01
C SER A 50 -12.13 -2.74 -2.91
N SER A 51 -12.81 -3.30 -3.91
CA SER A 51 -12.20 -4.25 -4.85
C SER A 51 -11.18 -3.56 -5.75
N TRP A 52 -11.51 -2.40 -6.31
CA TRP A 52 -10.58 -1.67 -7.17
C TRP A 52 -9.40 -1.08 -6.40
N ALA A 53 -9.65 -0.46 -5.25
CA ALA A 53 -8.59 0.07 -4.38
C ALA A 53 -7.69 -1.06 -3.86
N GLY A 54 -8.27 -2.20 -3.49
CA GLY A 54 -7.51 -3.38 -3.08
C GLY A 54 -6.68 -3.97 -4.22
N LEU A 55 -7.23 -4.08 -5.43
CA LEU A 55 -6.49 -4.57 -6.60
C LEU A 55 -5.33 -3.64 -6.97
N VAL A 56 -5.57 -2.33 -7.07
CA VAL A 56 -4.53 -1.35 -7.38
C VAL A 56 -3.49 -1.33 -6.26
N GLY A 57 -3.91 -1.40 -5.00
CA GLY A 57 -3.01 -1.48 -3.85
C GLY A 57 -2.13 -2.73 -3.84
N ILE A 58 -2.66 -3.88 -4.28
CA ILE A 58 -1.87 -5.11 -4.47
C ILE A 58 -0.82 -4.92 -5.56
N LEU A 59 -1.21 -4.33 -6.69
CA LEU A 59 -0.30 -4.09 -7.82
C LEU A 59 0.80 -3.09 -7.45
N THR A 60 0.47 -1.95 -6.83
CA THR A 60 1.47 -0.97 -6.38
C THR A 60 2.33 -1.51 -5.26
N GLY A 61 1.78 -2.28 -4.33
CA GLY A 61 2.52 -2.92 -3.24
C GLY A 61 3.51 -3.96 -3.76
N GLY A 62 3.06 -4.84 -4.66
CA GLY A 62 3.92 -5.82 -5.31
C GLY A 62 5.01 -5.18 -6.17
N TYR A 63 4.68 -4.13 -6.93
CA TYR A 63 5.68 -3.38 -7.70
C TYR A 63 6.68 -2.65 -6.80
N GLY A 64 6.21 -2.06 -5.71
CA GLY A 64 7.06 -1.40 -4.70
C GLY A 64 8.10 -2.35 -4.12
N MET A 65 7.75 -3.63 -3.90
CA MET A 65 8.70 -4.63 -3.41
C MET A 65 9.90 -4.85 -4.34
N TYR A 66 9.72 -4.74 -5.66
CA TYR A 66 10.81 -4.86 -6.64
C TYR A 66 11.71 -3.63 -6.71
N VAL A 67 11.17 -2.45 -6.35
CA VAL A 67 11.88 -1.16 -6.46
C VAL A 67 12.55 -0.75 -5.15
N SER A 68 12.05 -1.21 -3.99
CA SER A 68 12.55 -0.79 -2.68
C SER A 68 14.00 -1.20 -2.40
N ARG A 69 14.78 -0.19 -1.99
CA ARG A 69 16.21 -0.31 -1.69
C ARG A 69 16.45 -0.50 -0.20
N THR A 70 15.55 -0.02 0.65
CA THR A 70 15.71 -0.06 2.11
C THR A 70 14.75 -1.04 2.78
N THR A 71 15.14 -1.53 3.96
CA THR A 71 14.30 -2.42 4.77
C THR A 71 13.06 -1.70 5.33
N GLY A 72 13.15 -0.40 5.59
CA GLY A 72 12.04 0.40 6.12
C GLY A 72 10.89 0.54 5.13
N GLU A 73 11.20 0.85 3.86
CA GLU A 73 10.19 0.94 2.80
C GLU A 73 9.49 -0.41 2.58
N ARG A 74 10.24 -1.51 2.63
CA ARG A 74 9.69 -2.87 2.47
C ARG A 74 8.67 -3.19 3.56
N PHE A 75 8.92 -2.78 4.80
CA PHE A 75 7.99 -3.04 5.89
C PHE A 75 6.64 -2.33 5.69
N GLY A 76 6.66 -1.05 5.33
CA GLY A 76 5.42 -0.32 5.05
C GLY A 76 4.70 -0.84 3.81
N LEU A 77 5.42 -1.27 2.78
CA LEU A 77 4.81 -1.91 1.59
C LEU A 77 4.12 -3.22 1.93
N ILE A 78 4.70 -4.06 2.80
CA ILE A 78 4.07 -5.31 3.24
C ILE A 78 2.77 -5.03 4.00
N ILE A 79 2.77 -4.02 4.88
CA ILE A 79 1.56 -3.61 5.61
C ILE A 79 0.49 -3.12 4.63
N GLY A 80 0.86 -2.23 3.70
CA GLY A 80 -0.06 -1.72 2.68
C GLY A 80 -0.60 -2.81 1.75
N LEU A 81 0.25 -3.75 1.35
CA LEU A 81 -0.14 -4.92 0.56
C LEU A 81 -1.12 -5.80 1.33
N GLY A 82 -0.86 -6.08 2.61
CA GLY A 82 -1.75 -6.87 3.46
C GLY A 82 -3.13 -6.22 3.61
N ALA A 83 -3.17 -4.91 3.88
CA ALA A 83 -4.43 -4.16 3.96
C ALA A 83 -5.20 -4.16 2.63
N SER A 84 -4.48 -4.00 1.51
CA SER A 84 -5.05 -4.07 0.15
C SER A 84 -5.61 -5.46 -0.16
N ALA A 85 -4.91 -6.52 0.23
CA ALA A 85 -5.34 -7.90 0.04
C ALA A 85 -6.63 -8.21 0.83
N VAL A 86 -6.71 -7.76 2.09
CA VAL A 86 -7.91 -7.93 2.91
C VAL A 86 -9.09 -7.15 2.32
N GLY A 87 -8.88 -5.89 1.93
CA GLY A 87 -9.91 -5.06 1.30
C GLY A 87 -10.39 -5.61 -0.05
N PHE A 88 -9.47 -6.13 -0.87
CA PHE A 88 -9.81 -6.80 -2.13
C PHE A 88 -10.62 -8.07 -1.90
N PHE A 89 -10.19 -8.93 -0.98
CA PHE A 89 -10.87 -10.20 -0.69
C PHE A 89 -12.30 -9.97 -0.19
N LEU A 90 -12.47 -9.04 0.75
CA LEU A 90 -13.79 -8.65 1.24
C LEU A 90 -14.64 -8.00 0.15
N GLY A 91 -14.07 -7.11 -0.68
CA GLY A 91 -14.79 -6.52 -1.82
C GLY A 91 -15.27 -7.58 -2.83
N MET A 92 -14.42 -8.55 -3.13
CA MET A 92 -14.76 -9.69 -3.98
C MET A 92 -15.89 -10.54 -3.38
N ALA A 93 -15.85 -10.80 -2.07
CA ALA A 93 -16.87 -11.58 -1.37
C ALA A 93 -18.26 -10.92 -1.35
N HIS A 94 -18.35 -9.59 -1.43
CA HIS A 94 -19.62 -8.85 -1.34
C HIS A 94 -20.26 -8.49 -2.69
N GLY A 95 -19.61 -8.77 -3.82
CA GLY A 95 -20.17 -8.43 -5.14
C GLY A 95 -19.19 -8.43 -6.32
N GLY A 96 -17.90 -8.70 -6.07
CA GLY A 96 -16.88 -8.73 -7.13
C GLY A 96 -16.53 -7.34 -7.67
N LEU A 97 -15.57 -7.31 -8.61
CA LEU A 97 -15.06 -6.09 -9.26
C LEU A 97 -16.12 -5.26 -10.00
N PHE A 98 -17.29 -5.85 -10.25
CA PHE A 98 -18.35 -5.26 -11.06
C PHE A 98 -19.68 -5.10 -10.32
N GLY A 99 -19.84 -5.62 -9.09
CA GLY A 99 -21.01 -5.34 -8.25
C GLY A 99 -22.37 -5.63 -8.90
N GLY A 100 -22.44 -6.49 -9.93
CA GLY A 100 -23.65 -6.72 -10.73
C GLY A 100 -23.97 -5.66 -11.80
N VAL A 101 -23.06 -4.71 -12.10
CA VAL A 101 -23.24 -3.66 -13.12
C VAL A 101 -23.11 -4.21 -14.55
N ILE A 102 -22.53 -5.39 -14.74
CA ILE A 102 -22.38 -6.05 -16.06
C ILE A 102 -23.25 -7.32 -16.16
N THR A 103 -24.46 -7.28 -15.61
CA THR A 103 -25.53 -8.25 -15.92
C THR A 103 -26.64 -7.53 -16.67
#